data_AF-A0A1Y1N9P6-F1
#
_entry.id   AF-A0A1Y1N9P6-F1
#
_cell.length_a   1.000
_cell.length_b   1.000
_cell.length_c   1.000
_cell.angle_alpha   90.00
_cell.angle_beta   90.00
_cell.angle_gamma   90.00
#
_symmetry.space_group_name_H-M   'P 1'
#
loop_
_entity.id
_entity.type
_entity.pdbx_description
1 polymer ?
#
loop_
_entity_poly.entity_id
_entity_poly.type
_entity_poly.pdbx_seq_one_letter_code
_entity_poly.pdbx_strand_id
1 'polypeptide(L)'
;MDYKKLLEAWGMSNYIEAFEDDGIDDESFPILDSETIAKLFPKSGPRLIFKKKYNEMFPTPATSKSFEVESSDLYNCSTPASVSTYTTNESIITDLDVSFVPDQELLDVIENIGNKVSEKRKIDDPLDNTPSCSKKQQTGLGDIDSVFPEGLERVLQKYTDGKLVLLNRNKLTNDLRQKLVKVAVNELFANKGSDIRGSTFMRIAEEITILFPNEKSETYYIPYIVTEKKKRGVGPKGKLWSRYTNVRTALRNANAFKENENPNKPSEQSQSPNKELQLEFLKTATEPYLKILANWQETYSLRRKLYLNSNLETIFTDFPCLRLSSGIELIETDFNQKFPDKIDIIYTTWPKVMNAINKEAAERNISIAEVADPSLKALITLPFLFQPVTLKKNRKGVSWRPTRVEVQESFFMRISVSIPTYYTRAVIWGCQEGAMAPPPKP
;
A
#
# COMPACT_ATOMS: atom_id res chain seq x y z
N MET A 1 42.78 19.51 2.27
CA MET A 1 42.01 18.33 1.83
C MET A 1 41.21 18.84 0.66
N ASP A 2 41.57 18.45 -0.56
CA ASP A 2 41.10 19.14 -1.76
C ASP A 2 39.60 18.90 -2.00
N TYR A 3 38.76 19.85 -1.57
CA TYR A 3 37.30 19.69 -1.66
C TYR A 3 36.81 19.69 -3.11
N LYS A 4 37.54 20.32 -4.03
CA LYS A 4 37.19 20.38 -5.45
C LYS A 4 37.29 18.99 -6.08
N LYS A 5 38.38 18.26 -5.79
CA LYS A 5 38.51 16.85 -6.20
C LYS A 5 37.43 15.95 -5.62
N LEU A 6 36.94 16.25 -4.42
CA LEU A 6 35.83 15.50 -3.82
C LEU A 6 34.51 15.79 -4.50
N LEU A 7 34.22 17.06 -4.80
CA LEU A 7 33.04 17.43 -5.59
C LEU A 7 33.08 16.80 -6.98
N GLU A 8 34.25 16.76 -7.63
CA GLU A 8 34.44 16.04 -8.91
C GLU A 8 34.17 14.54 -8.77
N ALA A 9 34.79 13.88 -7.78
CA ALA A 9 34.58 12.46 -7.50
C ALA A 9 33.12 12.16 -7.15
N TRP A 10 32.41 13.14 -6.60
CA TRP A 10 31.00 13.02 -6.26
C TRP A 10 30.04 13.28 -7.42
N GLY A 11 30.55 13.68 -8.59
CA GLY A 11 29.75 14.03 -9.76
C GLY A 11 29.09 15.40 -9.64
N MET A 12 29.68 16.32 -8.87
CA MET A 12 29.16 17.64 -8.53
C MET A 12 30.11 18.77 -8.93
N SER A 13 30.95 18.55 -9.95
CA SER A 13 31.91 19.54 -10.44
C SER A 13 31.26 20.86 -10.87
N ASN A 14 30.01 20.81 -11.32
CA ASN A 14 29.21 21.98 -11.70
C ASN A 14 28.80 22.90 -10.53
N TYR A 15 29.13 22.53 -9.29
CA TYR A 15 28.89 23.34 -8.09
C TYR A 15 30.17 23.93 -7.50
N ILE A 16 31.36 23.66 -8.07
CA ILE A 16 32.64 24.16 -7.54
C ILE A 16 32.66 25.69 -7.52
N GLU A 17 32.19 26.34 -8.59
CA GLU A 17 32.12 27.80 -8.69
C GLU A 17 31.25 28.40 -7.57
N ALA A 18 30.14 27.75 -7.21
CA ALA A 18 29.28 28.21 -6.11
C ALA A 18 29.97 28.12 -4.73
N PHE A 19 30.88 27.17 -4.54
CA PHE A 19 31.67 27.08 -3.31
C PHE A 19 32.78 28.13 -3.28
N GLU A 20 33.40 28.42 -4.44
CA GLU A 20 34.38 29.49 -4.56
C GLU A 20 33.75 30.87 -4.35
N ASP A 21 32.58 31.12 -4.92
CA ASP A 21 31.81 32.38 -4.79
C ASP A 21 31.40 32.66 -3.34
N ASP A 22 31.07 31.63 -2.57
CA ASP A 22 30.70 31.74 -1.15
C ASP A 22 31.93 31.72 -0.21
N GLY A 23 33.14 31.71 -0.78
CA GLY A 23 34.40 31.77 -0.04
C GLY A 23 34.75 30.49 0.72
N ILE A 24 34.25 29.33 0.28
CA ILE A 24 34.52 28.05 0.92
C ILE A 24 35.86 27.49 0.45
N ASP A 25 36.71 27.21 1.42
CA ASP A 25 38.04 26.63 1.27
C ASP A 25 38.12 25.23 1.89
N ASP A 26 39.30 24.59 1.76
CA ASP A 26 39.56 23.26 2.30
C ASP A 26 39.37 23.16 3.83
N GLU A 27 39.45 24.28 4.56
CA GLU A 27 39.33 24.33 6.03
C GLU A 27 37.88 24.51 6.50
N SER A 28 37.10 25.29 5.76
CA SER A 28 35.67 25.52 6.02
C SER A 28 34.77 24.41 5.46
N PHE A 29 35.21 23.69 4.44
CA PHE A 29 34.43 22.60 3.84
C PHE A 29 34.00 21.52 4.85
N PRO A 30 34.84 21.02 5.79
CA PRO A 30 34.45 20.00 6.77
C PRO A 30 33.45 20.46 7.84
N ILE A 31 33.19 21.76 7.96
CA ILE A 31 32.31 22.36 8.98
C ILE A 31 31.06 23.00 8.38
N LEU A 32 30.72 22.68 7.13
CA LEU A 32 29.52 23.17 6.47
C LEU A 32 28.26 22.79 7.23
N ASP A 33 27.49 23.80 7.59
CA ASP A 33 26.22 23.64 8.27
C ASP A 33 25.06 23.45 7.27
N SER A 34 23.89 23.10 7.80
CA SER A 34 22.73 22.82 6.95
C SER A 34 22.22 24.03 6.17
N GLU A 35 22.47 25.25 6.65
CA GLU A 35 22.05 26.49 5.99
C GLU A 35 22.97 26.82 4.81
N THR A 36 24.29 26.77 5.00
CA THR A 36 25.27 27.02 3.94
C THR A 36 25.11 25.98 2.81
N ILE A 37 24.94 24.70 3.16
CA ILE A 37 24.65 23.64 2.17
C ILE A 37 23.36 23.93 1.38
N ALA A 38 22.35 24.55 2.00
CA ALA A 38 21.12 24.90 1.30
C ALA A 38 21.30 26.06 0.30
N LYS A 39 22.21 27.01 0.60
CA LYS A 39 22.59 28.10 -0.29
C LYS A 39 23.39 27.58 -1.50
N LEU A 40 24.39 26.73 -1.27
CA LEU A 40 25.24 26.16 -2.32
C LEU A 40 24.49 25.25 -3.30
N PHE A 41 23.44 24.57 -2.82
CA PHE A 41 22.61 23.70 -3.65
C PHE A 41 21.14 24.14 -3.64
N PRO A 42 20.71 25.12 -4.46
CA PRO A 42 19.32 25.61 -4.45
C PRO A 42 18.28 24.54 -4.78
N LYS A 43 18.65 23.56 -5.62
CA LYS A 43 17.80 22.42 -5.98
C LYS A 43 17.92 21.29 -4.96
N SER A 44 16.78 20.73 -4.53
CA SER A 44 16.71 19.69 -3.50
C SER A 44 17.45 18.40 -3.86
N GLY A 45 17.38 17.94 -5.12
CA GLY A 45 18.04 16.68 -5.55
C GLY A 45 19.56 16.66 -5.31
N PRO A 46 20.33 17.56 -5.94
CA PRO A 46 21.77 17.69 -5.72
C PRO A 46 22.12 17.91 -4.25
N ARG A 47 21.34 18.71 -3.52
CA ARG A 47 21.52 18.97 -2.09
C ARG A 47 21.44 17.70 -1.25
N LEU A 48 20.46 16.83 -1.50
CA LEU A 48 20.30 15.57 -0.75
C LEU A 48 21.43 14.60 -1.04
N ILE A 49 21.88 14.51 -2.30
CA ILE A 49 23.02 13.67 -2.68
C ILE A 49 24.30 14.18 -1.99
N PHE A 50 24.50 15.51 -1.94
CA PHE A 50 25.64 16.11 -1.26
C PHE A 50 25.59 15.81 0.24
N LYS A 51 24.47 16.09 0.91
CA LYS A 51 24.31 15.84 2.36
C LYS A 51 24.57 14.38 2.74
N LYS A 52 24.14 13.43 1.92
CA LYS A 52 24.43 12.01 2.15
C LYS A 52 25.94 11.75 2.13
N LYS A 53 26.63 12.11 1.04
CA LYS A 53 28.09 11.88 0.89
C LYS A 53 28.92 12.67 1.91
N TYR A 54 28.47 13.88 2.22
CA TYR A 54 29.08 14.75 3.22
C TYR A 54 29.02 14.14 4.61
N ASN A 55 27.86 13.63 5.06
CA ASN A 55 27.72 12.99 6.37
C ASN A 55 28.47 11.65 6.46
N GLU A 56 28.62 10.92 5.35
CA GLU A 56 29.44 9.71 5.28
C GLU A 56 30.93 10.03 5.52
N MET A 57 31.39 11.21 5.07
CA MET A 57 32.79 11.64 5.17
C MET A 57 33.09 12.47 6.43
N PHE A 58 32.10 13.22 6.92
CA PHE A 58 32.15 14.08 8.10
C PHE A 58 31.00 13.76 9.07
N PRO A 59 31.05 12.60 9.75
CA PRO A 59 30.06 12.26 10.74
C PRO A 59 30.13 13.25 11.91
N THR A 60 29.05 13.98 12.17
CA THR A 60 28.94 14.85 13.35
C THR A 60 29.04 14.02 14.63
N PRO A 61 29.86 14.41 15.63
CA PRO A 61 29.94 13.69 16.89
C PRO A 61 28.61 13.77 17.65
N ALA A 62 28.07 12.60 18.02
CA ALA A 62 26.90 12.48 18.87
C ALA A 62 27.18 13.12 20.23
N THR A 63 26.39 14.12 20.63
CA THR A 63 26.49 14.71 21.96
C THR A 63 25.84 13.78 22.97
N SER A 64 26.63 12.84 23.48
CA SER A 64 26.37 12.07 24.68
C SER A 64 26.64 12.93 25.92
N LYS A 65 25.62 13.19 26.75
CA LYS A 65 25.81 13.46 28.18
C LYS A 65 24.77 12.72 29.00
N SER A 66 25.25 11.66 29.62
CA SER A 66 24.70 10.93 30.76
C SER A 66 24.53 11.84 31.98
N PHE A 67 23.46 11.62 32.74
CA PHE A 67 23.40 11.98 34.16
C PHE A 67 22.67 10.84 34.89
N GLU A 68 23.40 10.14 35.74
CA GLU A 68 22.90 9.23 36.75
C GLU A 68 22.42 10.06 37.95
N VAL A 69 21.20 9.81 38.44
CA VAL A 69 20.85 10.00 39.86
C VAL A 69 19.87 8.91 40.28
N GLU A 70 20.21 8.26 41.39
CA GLU A 70 19.52 7.16 42.05
C GLU A 70 18.16 7.52 42.67
N SER A 71 17.40 6.46 42.92
CA SER A 71 16.07 6.35 43.54
C SER A 71 15.99 6.86 45.00
N SER A 72 14.88 7.51 45.37
CA SER A 72 14.19 7.28 46.65
C SER A 72 12.80 7.94 46.73
N ASP A 73 11.82 7.09 47.04
CA ASP A 73 10.63 7.23 47.90
C ASP A 73 9.61 8.38 47.76
N LEU A 74 8.37 7.93 47.52
CA LEU A 74 7.09 8.30 48.13
C LEU A 74 6.68 9.79 48.13
N TYR A 75 5.57 10.12 47.46
CA TYR A 75 4.29 10.32 48.18
C TYR A 75 3.09 10.20 47.24
N ASN A 76 2.08 9.57 47.83
CA ASN A 76 0.77 9.20 47.34
C ASN A 76 -0.18 10.41 47.29
N CYS A 77 -1.08 10.46 46.31
CA CYS A 77 -2.41 11.05 46.53
C CYS A 77 -3.45 10.38 45.62
N SER A 78 -4.10 9.40 46.23
CA SER A 78 -5.37 8.77 45.88
C SER A 78 -6.48 9.81 45.60
N THR A 79 -7.14 9.72 44.43
CA THR A 79 -8.51 9.19 44.20
C THR A 79 -9.64 10.23 44.37
N PRO A 80 -10.93 9.94 44.05
CA PRO A 80 -11.54 9.20 42.91
C PRO A 80 -12.79 9.90 42.32
N ALA A 81 -13.31 9.42 41.19
CA ALA A 81 -14.75 9.26 40.94
C ALA A 81 -14.96 8.39 39.69
N SER A 82 -15.10 7.07 39.84
CA SER A 82 -16.36 6.34 40.10
C SER A 82 -17.23 6.16 38.85
N VAL A 83 -17.02 4.99 38.27
CA VAL A 83 -17.88 4.25 37.36
C VAL A 83 -19.15 3.83 38.11
N SER A 84 -20.32 3.96 37.48
CA SER A 84 -21.53 3.23 37.90
C SER A 84 -21.93 2.25 36.80
N THR A 85 -21.76 0.99 37.15
CA THR A 85 -22.31 -0.20 36.50
C THR A 85 -23.80 -0.30 36.81
N TYR A 86 -24.60 -0.68 35.82
CA TYR A 86 -25.84 -1.39 36.06
C TYR A 86 -25.91 -2.59 35.11
N THR A 87 -25.94 -3.77 35.72
CA THR A 87 -26.26 -5.07 35.14
C THR A 87 -27.77 -5.19 35.04
N THR A 88 -28.29 -5.68 33.91
CA THR A 88 -29.50 -6.51 33.87
C THR A 88 -29.32 -7.56 32.78
N ASN A 89 -29.59 -8.80 33.17
CA ASN A 89 -29.52 -10.02 32.35
C ASN A 89 -30.81 -10.22 31.54
N GLU A 90 -30.75 -11.25 30.67
CA GLU A 90 -31.79 -11.87 29.83
C GLU A 90 -31.81 -11.41 28.36
N SER A 91 -31.93 -12.25 27.34
CA SER A 91 -31.51 -13.62 27.00
C SER A 91 -32.06 -13.86 25.57
N ILE A 92 -31.43 -14.75 24.77
CA ILE A 92 -31.93 -15.33 23.49
C ILE A 92 -31.87 -14.34 22.29
N ILE A 93 -31.07 -14.52 21.23
CA ILE A 93 -30.99 -15.64 20.27
C ILE A 93 -29.53 -15.81 19.80
N THR A 94 -29.03 -17.03 19.95
CA THR A 94 -27.84 -17.63 19.31
C THR A 94 -28.16 -18.01 17.86
N ASP A 95 -27.28 -17.67 16.90
CA ASP A 95 -27.08 -18.29 15.57
C ASP A 95 -25.97 -17.49 14.87
N LEU A 96 -24.94 -18.02 14.21
CA LEU A 96 -24.47 -19.38 13.96
C LEU A 96 -23.03 -19.21 13.45
N ASP A 97 -22.08 -19.85 14.10
CA ASP A 97 -20.67 -19.83 13.74
C ASP A 97 -20.46 -20.75 12.52
N VAL A 98 -20.18 -20.19 11.35
CA VAL A 98 -19.88 -20.96 10.13
C VAL A 98 -18.36 -20.99 9.97
N SER A 99 -17.74 -22.03 10.50
CA SER A 99 -16.34 -22.37 10.20
C SER A 99 -16.27 -23.01 8.82
N PHE A 100 -15.42 -22.45 7.96
CA PHE A 100 -15.15 -22.98 6.62
C PHE A 100 -13.93 -23.90 6.68
N VAL A 101 -14.15 -25.20 6.47
CA VAL A 101 -13.11 -26.23 6.34
C VAL A 101 -12.79 -26.39 4.84
N PRO A 102 -11.52 -26.25 4.41
CA PRO A 102 -11.15 -26.44 3.00
C PRO A 102 -11.35 -27.90 2.55
N ASP A 103 -11.93 -28.05 1.37
CA ASP A 103 -12.29 -29.31 0.71
C ASP A 103 -11.06 -30.20 0.45
N GLN A 104 -11.12 -31.47 0.87
CA GLN A 104 -10.01 -32.43 0.86
C GLN A 104 -9.47 -32.70 -0.57
N GLU A 105 -10.31 -32.59 -1.60
CA GLU A 105 -9.88 -32.76 -3.01
C GLU A 105 -8.83 -31.74 -3.48
N LEU A 106 -8.73 -30.58 -2.83
CA LEU A 106 -7.75 -29.54 -3.21
C LEU A 106 -6.33 -29.90 -2.75
N LEU A 107 -6.21 -30.71 -1.70
CA LEU A 107 -4.92 -31.19 -1.17
C LEU A 107 -4.31 -32.26 -2.09
N ASP A 108 -5.13 -33.14 -2.64
CA ASP A 108 -4.68 -34.24 -3.52
C ASP A 108 -4.14 -33.76 -4.89
N VAL A 109 -4.60 -32.60 -5.36
CA VAL A 109 -4.08 -31.97 -6.59
C VAL A 109 -2.72 -31.33 -6.36
N ILE A 110 -2.47 -30.82 -5.14
CA ILE A 110 -1.21 -30.19 -4.77
C ILE A 110 -0.07 -31.20 -4.71
N GLU A 111 -0.31 -32.41 -4.20
CA GLU A 111 0.71 -33.47 -4.17
C GLU A 111 1.08 -33.97 -5.57
N ASN A 112 0.12 -34.07 -6.49
CA ASN A 112 0.37 -34.57 -7.85
C ASN A 112 1.16 -33.62 -8.75
N ILE A 113 1.19 -32.31 -8.46
CA ILE A 113 2.00 -31.33 -9.21
C ILE A 113 3.47 -31.37 -8.77
N GLY A 114 3.74 -31.66 -7.49
CA GLY A 114 5.10 -31.74 -6.95
C GLY A 114 5.93 -32.88 -7.54
N ASN A 115 5.29 -33.98 -7.94
CA ASN A 115 5.97 -35.19 -8.39
C ASN A 115 6.36 -35.19 -9.88
N LYS A 116 5.85 -34.26 -10.71
CA LYS A 116 6.21 -34.21 -12.15
C LYS A 116 7.44 -33.37 -12.50
N VAL A 117 7.98 -32.60 -11.54
CA VAL A 117 9.09 -31.66 -11.82
C VAL A 117 10.48 -32.31 -11.66
N SER A 118 10.55 -33.54 -11.12
CA SER A 118 11.81 -34.16 -10.71
C SER A 118 12.16 -35.48 -11.41
N GLU A 119 11.90 -35.64 -12.71
CA GLU A 119 12.56 -36.71 -13.49
C GLU A 119 12.96 -36.22 -14.89
N LYS A 120 14.22 -35.79 -15.02
CA LYS A 120 14.98 -35.84 -16.28
C LYS A 120 15.81 -37.11 -16.30
N ARG A 121 15.49 -38.08 -17.18
CA ARG A 121 16.43 -39.09 -17.74
C ARG A 121 15.97 -39.42 -19.16
N LYS A 122 16.79 -39.08 -20.15
CA LYS A 122 17.71 -39.93 -20.92
C LYS A 122 17.00 -40.79 -21.98
N ILE A 123 17.40 -40.51 -23.22
CA ILE A 123 17.14 -41.23 -24.46
C ILE A 123 17.70 -42.65 -24.32
N ASP A 124 16.91 -43.65 -24.70
CA ASP A 124 17.32 -44.84 -25.46
C ASP A 124 16.07 -45.52 -26.03
N ASP A 125 16.03 -45.66 -27.36
CA ASP A 125 15.14 -46.52 -28.17
C ASP A 125 15.50 -48.01 -27.93
N PRO A 126 14.62 -49.03 -28.16
CA PRO A 126 13.92 -49.21 -29.46
C PRO A 126 12.53 -49.91 -29.49
N LEU A 127 11.80 -49.71 -30.61
CA LEU A 127 10.91 -50.63 -31.38
C LEU A 127 9.78 -51.39 -30.61
N ASP A 128 8.53 -51.55 -31.06
CA ASP A 128 7.87 -51.40 -32.36
C ASP A 128 6.33 -51.53 -32.17
N ASN A 129 5.57 -51.23 -33.23
CA ASN A 129 4.18 -51.64 -33.52
C ASN A 129 2.99 -50.77 -33.03
N THR A 130 2.72 -49.76 -33.86
CA THR A 130 1.39 -49.32 -34.29
C THR A 130 0.49 -50.47 -34.78
N PRO A 131 -0.85 -50.26 -34.80
CA PRO A 131 -1.47 -49.94 -36.10
C PRO A 131 -2.30 -48.65 -36.09
N SER A 132 -2.09 -47.89 -37.15
CA SER A 132 -2.82 -46.69 -37.57
C SER A 132 -4.23 -47.04 -38.08
N CYS A 133 -5.23 -46.19 -37.82
CA CYS A 133 -6.30 -45.94 -38.80
C CYS A 133 -6.99 -44.58 -38.58
N SER A 134 -6.81 -43.75 -39.58
CA SER A 134 -7.28 -42.38 -39.80
C SER A 134 -8.78 -42.32 -40.11
N LYS A 135 -9.51 -41.38 -39.50
CA LYS A 135 -10.57 -40.60 -40.19
C LYS A 135 -10.61 -39.16 -39.68
N LYS A 136 -10.11 -38.25 -40.52
CA LYS A 136 -10.44 -36.83 -40.50
C LYS A 136 -11.92 -36.68 -40.86
N GLN A 137 -12.71 -36.05 -40.00
CA GLN A 137 -13.89 -35.31 -40.42
C GLN A 137 -13.66 -33.85 -40.07
N GLN A 138 -13.18 -33.12 -41.08
CA GLN A 138 -13.36 -31.68 -41.18
C GLN A 138 -14.86 -31.43 -41.35
N THR A 139 -15.46 -30.70 -40.41
CA THR A 139 -16.61 -29.87 -40.71
C THR A 139 -16.26 -28.47 -40.23
N GLY A 140 -16.41 -27.50 -41.13
CA GLY A 140 -15.86 -26.16 -41.00
C GLY A 140 -16.62 -25.31 -40.00
N LEU A 141 -15.83 -24.55 -39.24
CA LEU A 141 -16.09 -23.20 -38.75
C LEU A 141 -14.70 -22.57 -38.63
N GLY A 142 -14.53 -21.38 -39.21
CA GLY A 142 -13.23 -20.75 -39.45
C GLY A 142 -12.35 -20.62 -38.21
N ASP A 143 -11.04 -20.45 -38.45
CA ASP A 143 -9.99 -20.22 -37.45
C ASP A 143 -10.45 -19.30 -36.30
N ILE A 144 -11.00 -19.91 -35.25
CA ILE A 144 -11.11 -19.29 -33.96
C ILE A 144 -9.79 -19.63 -33.28
N ASP A 145 -8.98 -18.61 -33.03
CA ASP A 145 -7.80 -18.67 -32.17
C ASP A 145 -8.25 -19.06 -30.75
N SER A 146 -8.50 -20.35 -30.59
CA SER A 146 -9.00 -20.99 -29.38
C SER A 146 -8.05 -20.71 -28.24
N VAL A 147 -8.58 -20.32 -27.09
CA VAL A 147 -7.79 -20.01 -25.90
C VAL A 147 -7.01 -21.24 -25.42
N PHE A 148 -7.54 -22.43 -25.70
CA PHE A 148 -6.93 -23.70 -25.40
C PHE A 148 -6.29 -24.29 -26.67
N PRO A 149 -5.02 -24.74 -26.64
CA PRO A 149 -4.34 -25.33 -27.81
C PRO A 149 -5.11 -26.50 -28.43
N GLU A 150 -5.83 -27.26 -27.60
CA GLU A 150 -6.65 -28.39 -28.04
C GLU A 150 -8.15 -28.05 -28.16
N GLY A 151 -8.59 -26.84 -27.81
CA GLY A 151 -10.01 -26.47 -27.79
C GLY A 151 -10.75 -26.89 -26.52
N LEU A 152 -11.76 -26.10 -26.14
CA LEU A 152 -12.52 -26.29 -24.88
C LEU A 152 -13.19 -27.67 -24.76
N GLU A 153 -13.67 -28.27 -25.86
CA GLU A 153 -14.30 -29.59 -25.82
C GLU A 153 -13.33 -30.70 -25.38
N ARG A 154 -12.09 -30.67 -25.88
CA ARG A 154 -11.05 -31.63 -25.47
C ARG A 154 -10.61 -31.42 -24.02
N VAL A 155 -10.52 -30.15 -23.60
CA VAL A 155 -10.29 -29.82 -22.19
C VAL A 155 -11.38 -30.41 -21.31
N LEU A 156 -12.66 -30.30 -21.68
CA LEU A 156 -13.75 -30.89 -20.90
C LEU A 156 -13.69 -32.43 -20.89
N GLN A 157 -13.29 -33.06 -21.99
CA GLN A 157 -13.17 -34.51 -22.07
C GLN A 157 -12.07 -35.07 -21.15
N LYS A 158 -11.07 -34.28 -20.76
CA LYS A 158 -9.99 -34.66 -19.85
C LYS A 158 -10.46 -34.87 -18.41
N TYR A 159 -11.50 -34.15 -17.98
CA TYR A 159 -11.97 -34.13 -16.59
C TYR A 159 -13.33 -34.83 -16.44
N THR A 160 -13.54 -35.52 -15.31
CA THR A 160 -14.82 -36.17 -14.97
C THR A 160 -15.97 -35.17 -14.93
N ASP A 161 -15.76 -34.03 -14.27
CA ASP A 161 -16.69 -32.90 -14.24
C ASP A 161 -17.03 -32.39 -15.65
N GLY A 162 -16.03 -32.33 -16.54
CA GLY A 162 -16.22 -31.88 -17.92
C GLY A 162 -16.99 -32.88 -18.78
N LYS A 163 -16.73 -34.18 -18.64
CA LYS A 163 -17.51 -35.25 -19.29
C LYS A 163 -18.99 -35.18 -18.88
N LEU A 164 -19.27 -34.93 -17.60
CA LEU A 164 -20.64 -34.80 -17.09
C LEU A 164 -21.38 -33.61 -17.74
N VAL A 165 -20.68 -32.49 -17.93
CA VAL A 165 -21.19 -31.32 -18.64
C VAL A 165 -21.45 -31.65 -20.12
N LEU A 166 -20.53 -32.36 -20.78
CA LEU A 166 -20.67 -32.78 -22.18
C LEU A 166 -21.80 -33.80 -22.40
N LEU A 167 -22.20 -34.57 -21.40
CA LEU A 167 -23.39 -35.45 -21.47
C LEU A 167 -24.71 -34.66 -21.45
N ASN A 168 -24.71 -33.45 -20.89
CA ASN A 168 -25.91 -32.65 -20.67
C ASN A 168 -25.96 -31.40 -21.58
N ARG A 169 -25.45 -31.52 -22.82
CA ARG A 169 -25.28 -30.35 -23.74
C ARG A 169 -26.55 -29.54 -23.97
N ASN A 170 -27.70 -30.21 -23.96
CA ASN A 170 -28.97 -29.58 -24.30
C ASN A 170 -29.47 -28.61 -23.20
N LYS A 171 -29.09 -28.81 -21.94
CA LYS A 171 -29.53 -27.98 -20.82
C LYS A 171 -28.58 -28.05 -19.63
N LEU A 172 -27.74 -27.03 -19.47
CA LEU A 172 -26.88 -26.93 -18.30
C LEU A 172 -27.66 -26.38 -17.09
N THR A 173 -27.65 -27.13 -15.99
CA THR A 173 -28.10 -26.64 -14.69
C THR A 173 -27.05 -25.70 -14.07
N ASN A 174 -27.41 -24.95 -13.04
CA ASN A 174 -26.45 -24.07 -12.36
C ASN A 174 -25.23 -24.83 -11.81
N ASP A 175 -25.43 -26.06 -11.35
CA ASP A 175 -24.37 -26.96 -10.89
C ASP A 175 -23.41 -27.33 -12.04
N LEU A 176 -23.95 -27.78 -13.18
CA LEU A 176 -23.15 -28.11 -14.35
C LEU A 176 -22.41 -26.89 -14.92
N ARG A 177 -23.02 -25.70 -14.87
CA ARG A 177 -22.33 -24.44 -15.23
C ARG A 177 -21.15 -24.15 -14.32
N GLN A 178 -21.24 -24.46 -13.02
CA GLN A 178 -20.13 -24.29 -12.09
C GLN A 178 -19.01 -25.29 -12.37
N LYS A 179 -19.35 -26.56 -12.66
CA LYS A 179 -18.38 -27.60 -13.07
C LYS A 179 -17.65 -27.26 -14.35
N LEU A 180 -18.37 -26.79 -15.37
CA LEU A 180 -17.81 -26.27 -16.62
C LEU A 180 -16.77 -25.16 -16.35
N VAL A 181 -17.17 -24.17 -15.55
CA VAL A 181 -16.31 -23.03 -15.19
C VAL A 181 -15.11 -23.47 -14.35
N LYS A 182 -15.28 -24.43 -13.43
CA LYS A 182 -14.19 -25.03 -12.64
C LYS A 182 -13.13 -25.63 -13.56
N VAL A 183 -13.54 -26.48 -14.51
CA VAL A 183 -12.62 -27.12 -15.46
C VAL A 183 -11.90 -26.08 -16.33
N ALA A 184 -12.63 -25.16 -16.94
CA ALA A 184 -12.06 -24.14 -17.83
C ALA A 184 -11.05 -23.22 -17.12
N VAL A 185 -11.36 -22.76 -15.90
CA VAL A 185 -10.46 -21.89 -15.13
C VAL A 185 -9.24 -22.66 -14.62
N ASN A 186 -9.40 -23.92 -14.19
CA ASN A 186 -8.27 -24.72 -13.73
C ASN A 186 -7.26 -24.98 -14.87
N GLU A 187 -7.75 -25.32 -16.06
CA GLU A 187 -6.88 -25.51 -17.24
C GLU A 187 -6.19 -24.19 -17.65
N LEU A 188 -6.89 -23.06 -17.52
CA LEU A 188 -6.29 -21.75 -17.73
C LEU A 188 -5.11 -21.46 -16.80
N PHE A 189 -5.25 -21.76 -15.51
CA PHE A 189 -4.14 -21.61 -14.55
C PHE A 189 -2.96 -22.53 -14.88
N ALA A 190 -3.24 -23.76 -15.33
CA ALA A 190 -2.20 -24.70 -15.74
C ALA A 190 -1.41 -24.20 -16.96
N ASN A 191 -2.09 -23.57 -17.94
CA ASN A 191 -1.46 -23.17 -19.21
C ASN A 191 -0.86 -21.75 -19.18
N LYS A 192 -1.48 -20.79 -18.49
CA LYS A 192 -1.10 -19.36 -18.51
C LYS A 192 -0.68 -18.79 -17.15
N GLY A 193 -0.81 -19.55 -16.07
CA GLY A 193 -0.52 -19.07 -14.72
C GLY A 193 -1.57 -18.09 -14.18
N SER A 194 -1.15 -17.16 -13.31
CA SER A 194 -2.07 -16.34 -12.52
C SER A 194 -2.51 -15.01 -13.16
N ASP A 195 -1.82 -14.54 -14.21
CA ASP A 195 -2.15 -13.28 -14.88
C ASP A 195 -2.94 -13.52 -16.17
N ILE A 196 -4.26 -13.33 -16.11
CA ILE A 196 -5.17 -13.64 -17.21
C ILE A 196 -5.94 -12.36 -17.59
N ARG A 197 -5.77 -11.92 -18.83
CA ARG A 197 -6.43 -10.72 -19.38
C ARG A 197 -7.93 -10.94 -19.61
N GLY A 198 -8.71 -9.86 -19.50
CA GLY A 198 -10.17 -9.82 -19.74
C GLY A 198 -10.62 -10.43 -21.08
N SER A 199 -9.86 -10.17 -22.15
CA SER A 199 -10.12 -10.72 -23.49
C SER A 199 -10.07 -12.25 -23.55
N THR A 200 -9.34 -12.89 -22.64
CA THR A 200 -9.30 -14.36 -22.52
C THR A 200 -10.64 -14.91 -22.04
N PHE A 201 -11.29 -14.22 -21.10
CA PHE A 201 -12.60 -14.62 -20.58
C PHE A 201 -13.72 -14.39 -21.60
N MET A 202 -13.62 -13.36 -22.44
CA MET A 202 -14.54 -13.16 -23.57
C MET A 202 -14.49 -14.34 -24.53
N ARG A 203 -13.29 -14.71 -24.99
CA ARG A 203 -13.11 -15.83 -25.92
C ARG A 203 -13.62 -17.15 -25.35
N ILE A 204 -13.39 -17.43 -24.07
CA ILE A 204 -13.93 -18.65 -23.44
C ILE A 204 -15.46 -18.60 -23.37
N ALA A 205 -16.04 -17.46 -23.05
CA ALA A 205 -17.49 -17.32 -23.03
C ALA A 205 -18.10 -17.58 -24.42
N GLU A 206 -17.44 -17.12 -25.48
CA GLU A 206 -17.80 -17.41 -26.87
C GLU A 206 -17.65 -18.91 -27.21
N GLU A 207 -16.52 -19.54 -26.87
CA GLU A 207 -16.31 -20.99 -27.05
C GLU A 207 -17.37 -21.82 -26.31
N ILE A 208 -17.78 -21.40 -25.11
CA ILE A 208 -18.87 -22.04 -24.38
C ILE A 208 -20.19 -21.92 -25.15
N THR A 209 -20.52 -20.75 -25.69
CA THR A 209 -21.76 -20.58 -26.47
C THR A 209 -21.76 -21.38 -27.77
N ILE A 210 -20.58 -21.61 -28.36
CA ILE A 210 -20.43 -22.48 -29.54
C ILE A 210 -20.69 -23.94 -29.17
N LEU A 211 -20.13 -24.42 -28.05
CA LEU A 211 -20.33 -25.80 -27.60
C LEU A 211 -21.71 -26.07 -26.97
N PHE A 212 -22.33 -25.04 -26.41
CA PHE A 212 -23.63 -25.09 -25.73
C PHE A 212 -24.53 -23.95 -26.26
N PRO A 213 -25.22 -24.15 -27.40
CA PRO A 213 -25.98 -23.08 -28.08
C PRO A 213 -27.10 -22.43 -27.25
N ASN A 214 -27.57 -23.10 -26.19
CA ASN A 214 -28.60 -22.57 -25.28
C ASN A 214 -28.04 -21.67 -24.17
N GLU A 215 -26.72 -21.53 -24.06
CA GLU A 215 -26.07 -20.68 -23.09
C GLU A 215 -25.86 -19.26 -23.63
N LYS A 216 -25.70 -18.30 -22.71
CA LYS A 216 -25.46 -16.89 -23.05
C LYS A 216 -24.09 -16.44 -22.57
N SER A 217 -23.34 -15.74 -23.42
CA SER A 217 -21.97 -15.27 -23.13
C SER A 217 -21.91 -14.43 -21.85
N GLU A 218 -22.91 -13.57 -21.60
CA GLU A 218 -22.99 -12.70 -20.42
C GLU A 218 -23.14 -13.47 -19.10
N THR A 219 -23.58 -14.73 -19.15
CA THR A 219 -23.63 -15.61 -17.97
C THR A 219 -22.22 -15.91 -17.46
N TYR A 220 -21.26 -16.00 -18.39
CA TYR A 220 -19.90 -16.45 -18.12
C TYR A 220 -18.95 -15.27 -17.93
N TYR A 221 -19.08 -14.22 -18.74
CA TYR A 221 -18.26 -13.02 -18.60
C TYR A 221 -18.96 -11.76 -19.11
N ILE A 222 -18.88 -10.68 -18.32
CA ILE A 222 -19.27 -9.33 -18.70
C ILE A 222 -18.06 -8.44 -18.42
N PRO A 223 -17.52 -7.73 -19.43
CA PRO A 223 -16.36 -6.87 -19.24
C PRO A 223 -16.68 -5.63 -18.41
N TYR A 224 -15.63 -4.86 -18.12
CA TYR A 224 -15.78 -3.54 -17.50
C TYR A 224 -16.56 -2.59 -18.43
N ILE A 225 -17.60 -1.94 -17.90
CA ILE A 225 -18.42 -1.00 -18.67
C ILE A 225 -18.35 0.38 -18.00
N VAL A 226 -17.94 1.38 -18.77
CA VAL A 226 -18.11 2.80 -18.42
C VAL A 226 -19.33 3.31 -19.17
N THR A 227 -20.37 3.71 -18.44
CA THR A 227 -21.56 4.32 -19.06
C THR A 227 -21.50 5.83 -18.82
N GLU A 228 -21.73 6.65 -19.84
CA GLU A 228 -21.74 8.12 -19.73
C GLU A 228 -22.65 8.64 -18.59
N LYS A 229 -23.73 7.92 -18.28
CA LYS A 229 -24.67 8.25 -17.21
C LYS A 229 -24.18 7.92 -15.79
N LYS A 230 -23.14 7.11 -15.62
CA LYS A 230 -22.59 6.71 -14.31
C LYS A 230 -21.13 7.12 -14.21
N LYS A 231 -20.83 8.11 -13.35
CA LYS A 231 -19.46 8.58 -13.05
C LYS A 231 -18.52 7.49 -12.45
N ARG A 232 -19.04 6.29 -12.15
CA ARG A 232 -18.27 5.12 -11.70
C ARG A 232 -18.58 3.93 -12.61
N GLY A 233 -17.56 3.41 -13.29
CA GLY A 233 -17.72 2.22 -14.13
C GLY A 233 -18.02 0.95 -13.32
N VAL A 234 -18.70 0.00 -13.95
CA VAL A 234 -19.07 -1.29 -13.33
C VAL A 234 -17.95 -2.29 -13.60
N GLY A 235 -17.37 -2.84 -12.52
CA GLY A 235 -16.36 -3.90 -12.56
C GLY A 235 -16.80 -5.13 -13.39
N PRO A 236 -15.85 -5.93 -13.90
CA PRO A 236 -16.17 -7.15 -14.63
C PRO A 236 -16.99 -8.14 -13.78
N LYS A 237 -17.90 -8.85 -14.42
CA LYS A 237 -18.82 -9.81 -13.78
C LYS A 237 -18.87 -11.13 -14.57
N GLY A 238 -19.57 -12.12 -14.02
CA GLY A 238 -19.77 -13.43 -14.66
C GLY A 238 -19.11 -14.58 -13.89
N LYS A 239 -19.53 -15.81 -14.21
CA LYS A 239 -19.08 -17.01 -13.49
C LYS A 239 -17.58 -17.28 -13.66
N LEU A 240 -17.03 -17.07 -14.85
CA LEU A 240 -15.59 -17.26 -15.12
C LEU A 240 -14.74 -16.32 -14.26
N TRP A 241 -15.11 -15.04 -14.23
CA TRP A 241 -14.40 -14.02 -13.45
C TRP A 241 -14.48 -14.27 -11.93
N SER A 242 -15.66 -14.64 -11.43
CA SER A 242 -15.86 -14.97 -10.02
C SER A 242 -15.01 -16.19 -9.61
N ARG A 243 -15.02 -17.27 -10.39
CA ARG A 243 -14.18 -18.45 -10.12
C ARG A 243 -12.69 -18.11 -10.18
N TYR A 244 -12.24 -17.38 -11.20
CA TYR A 244 -10.85 -16.96 -11.33
C TYR A 244 -10.38 -16.16 -10.11
N THR A 245 -11.18 -15.19 -9.65
CA THR A 245 -10.85 -14.36 -8.48
C THR A 245 -10.77 -15.19 -7.20
N ASN A 246 -11.71 -16.12 -7.02
CA ASN A 246 -11.73 -17.04 -5.88
C ASN A 246 -10.54 -17.99 -5.88
N VAL A 247 -10.22 -18.62 -7.02
CA VAL A 247 -9.07 -19.54 -7.16
C VAL A 247 -7.76 -18.78 -6.96
N ARG A 248 -7.61 -17.59 -7.54
CA ARG A 248 -6.43 -16.74 -7.34
C ARG A 248 -6.23 -16.36 -5.86
N THR A 249 -7.32 -16.05 -5.17
CA THR A 249 -7.29 -15.72 -3.74
C THR A 249 -6.96 -16.95 -2.89
N ALA A 250 -7.55 -18.11 -3.22
CA ALA A 250 -7.29 -19.37 -2.54
C ALA A 250 -5.83 -19.82 -2.70
N LEU A 251 -5.27 -19.74 -3.92
CA LEU A 251 -3.85 -20.04 -4.16
C LEU A 251 -2.92 -19.10 -3.40
N ARG A 252 -3.24 -17.81 -3.36
CA ARG A 252 -2.48 -16.83 -2.55
C ARG A 252 -2.50 -17.18 -1.07
N ASN A 253 -3.66 -17.58 -0.56
CA ASN A 253 -3.81 -17.96 0.84
C ASN A 253 -3.08 -19.28 1.13
N ALA A 254 -3.24 -20.30 0.30
CA ALA A 254 -2.55 -21.59 0.44
C ALA A 254 -1.02 -21.46 0.36
N ASN A 255 -0.51 -20.61 -0.53
CA ASN A 255 0.93 -20.33 -0.59
C ASN A 255 1.41 -19.59 0.67
N ALA A 256 0.63 -18.65 1.20
CA ALA A 256 0.94 -17.99 2.47
C ALA A 256 0.90 -18.98 3.67
N PHE A 257 0.03 -20.00 3.64
CA PHE A 257 0.02 -21.06 4.65
C PHE A 257 1.22 -22.01 4.51
N LYS A 258 1.59 -22.41 3.29
CA LYS A 258 2.75 -23.30 3.04
C LYS A 258 4.10 -22.65 3.36
N GLU A 259 4.23 -21.34 3.17
CA GLU A 259 5.41 -20.58 3.60
C GLU A 259 5.54 -20.56 5.14
N ASN A 260 4.43 -20.69 5.86
CA ASN A 260 4.42 -20.72 7.32
C ASN A 260 4.62 -22.14 7.92
N GLU A 261 4.32 -23.21 7.18
CA GLU A 261 4.39 -24.60 7.69
C GLU A 261 5.69 -25.36 7.38
N ASN A 262 6.62 -24.80 6.59
CA ASN A 262 7.83 -25.53 6.18
C ASN A 262 9.13 -24.77 6.58
N PRO A 263 9.66 -24.96 7.81
CA PRO A 263 10.91 -24.33 8.25
C PRO A 263 12.17 -24.91 7.61
N ASN A 264 12.07 -26.00 6.85
CA ASN A 264 13.22 -26.76 6.36
C ASN A 264 13.11 -27.10 4.86
N LYS A 265 13.48 -26.16 4.00
CA LYS A 265 14.05 -26.51 2.69
C LYS A 265 15.28 -25.64 2.48
N PRO A 266 16.47 -26.22 2.17
CA PRO A 266 17.65 -25.44 1.91
C PRO A 266 17.48 -24.77 0.54
N SER A 267 17.07 -23.51 0.55
CA SER A 267 17.09 -22.64 -0.62
C SER A 267 18.49 -22.05 -0.76
N GLU A 268 19.08 -22.27 -1.93
CA GLU A 268 20.34 -21.70 -2.37
C GLU A 268 20.43 -20.22 -2.04
N GLN A 269 21.55 -19.87 -1.39
CA GLN A 269 21.88 -18.54 -0.94
C GLN A 269 21.90 -17.57 -2.12
N SER A 270 20.97 -16.61 -2.09
CA SER A 270 21.27 -15.24 -2.48
C SER A 270 20.72 -14.35 -1.36
N GLN A 271 21.60 -13.53 -0.79
CA GLN A 271 21.42 -12.77 0.44
C GLN A 271 20.08 -12.00 0.45
N SER A 272 19.20 -12.32 1.40
CA SER A 272 18.00 -11.54 1.72
C SER A 272 17.93 -11.38 3.24
N PRO A 273 18.06 -10.16 3.79
CA PRO A 273 17.93 -9.93 5.22
C PRO A 273 16.51 -10.33 5.67
N ASN A 274 16.42 -11.05 6.78
CA ASN A 274 15.17 -11.61 7.29
C ASN A 274 14.19 -10.48 7.64
N LYS A 275 13.22 -10.22 6.75
CA LYS A 275 12.26 -9.11 6.86
C LYS A 275 11.41 -9.16 8.12
N GLU A 276 11.19 -10.35 8.67
CA GLU A 276 10.51 -10.53 9.97
C GLU A 276 11.32 -9.89 11.10
N LEU A 277 12.64 -10.12 11.16
CA LEU A 277 13.51 -9.52 12.17
C LEU A 277 13.61 -7.99 12.03
N GLN A 278 13.57 -7.49 10.79
CA GLN A 278 13.53 -6.05 10.53
C GLN A 278 12.21 -5.44 11.02
N LEU A 279 11.10 -6.16 10.85
CA LEU A 279 9.80 -5.72 11.34
C LEU A 279 9.74 -5.73 12.88
N GLU A 280 10.26 -6.77 13.52
CA GLU A 280 10.38 -6.85 14.98
C GLU A 280 11.26 -5.73 15.54
N PHE A 281 12.37 -5.41 14.87
CA PHE A 281 13.20 -4.25 15.22
C PHE A 281 12.40 -2.96 15.18
N LEU A 282 11.62 -2.72 14.12
CA LEU A 282 10.82 -1.50 14.00
C LEU A 282 9.77 -1.35 15.10
N LYS A 283 9.37 -2.46 15.76
CA LYS A 283 8.38 -2.41 16.84
C LYS A 283 8.88 -1.77 18.12
N THR A 284 10.19 -1.74 18.32
CA THR A 284 10.83 -1.18 19.52
C THR A 284 11.79 -0.04 19.21
N ALA A 285 12.19 0.11 17.95
CA ALA A 285 13.20 1.09 17.55
C ALA A 285 12.69 2.54 17.54
N THR A 286 13.46 3.41 18.17
CA THR A 286 13.38 4.88 18.07
C THR A 286 14.66 5.48 17.48
N GLU A 287 15.80 4.78 17.60
CA GLU A 287 17.09 5.14 17.02
C GLU A 287 17.89 3.88 16.59
N PRO A 288 18.92 3.98 15.73
CA PRO A 288 19.32 5.16 14.95
C PRO A 288 18.48 5.33 13.67
N TYR A 289 18.19 6.58 13.30
CA TYR A 289 17.25 6.92 12.22
C TYR A 289 17.58 6.26 10.87
N LEU A 290 18.85 6.25 10.46
CA LEU A 290 19.26 5.66 9.18
C LEU A 290 18.93 4.17 9.09
N LYS A 291 19.08 3.44 10.20
CA LYS A 291 18.73 2.02 10.27
C LYS A 291 17.22 1.81 10.28
N ILE A 292 16.48 2.68 10.95
CA ILE A 292 15.01 2.69 10.92
C ILE A 292 14.53 2.92 9.49
N LEU A 293 15.03 3.94 8.80
CA LEU A 293 14.65 4.26 7.43
C LEU A 293 14.91 3.09 6.47
N ALA A 294 16.09 2.47 6.54
CA ALA A 294 16.43 1.31 5.72
C ALA A 294 15.46 0.14 5.97
N ASN A 295 15.27 -0.24 7.24
CA ASN A 295 14.35 -1.32 7.62
C ASN A 295 12.89 -0.97 7.26
N TRP A 296 12.50 0.31 7.37
CA TRP A 296 11.18 0.80 7.01
C TRP A 296 10.92 0.60 5.52
N GLN A 297 11.84 1.01 4.66
CA GLN A 297 11.75 0.83 3.21
C GLN A 297 11.69 -0.65 2.81
N GLU A 298 12.55 -1.48 3.40
CA GLU A 298 12.63 -2.91 3.05
C GLU A 298 11.39 -3.71 3.49
N THR A 299 10.77 -3.29 4.60
CA THR A 299 9.57 -3.94 5.18
C THR A 299 8.25 -3.36 4.68
N TYR A 300 8.25 -2.36 3.79
CA TYR A 300 7.03 -1.67 3.31
C TYR A 300 5.92 -2.64 2.87
N SER A 301 6.24 -3.60 2.00
CA SER A 301 5.25 -4.55 1.47
C SER A 301 4.62 -5.41 2.57
N LEU A 302 5.42 -5.77 3.61
CA LEU A 302 4.97 -6.56 4.75
C LEU A 302 4.10 -5.72 5.69
N ARG A 303 4.58 -4.55 6.11
CA ARG A 303 3.83 -3.59 6.93
C ARG A 303 2.49 -3.24 6.28
N ARG A 304 2.48 -2.95 4.98
CA ARG A 304 1.25 -2.63 4.24
C ARG A 304 0.23 -3.76 4.26
N LYS A 305 0.66 -5.02 4.19
CA LYS A 305 -0.22 -6.18 4.22
C LYS A 305 -0.79 -6.41 5.62
N LEU A 306 0.06 -6.32 6.65
CA LEU A 306 -0.32 -6.55 8.05
C LEU A 306 -1.25 -5.48 8.59
N TYR A 307 -0.99 -4.22 8.26
CA TYR A 307 -1.69 -3.06 8.85
C TYR A 307 -2.76 -2.46 7.91
N LEU A 308 -3.12 -3.14 6.81
CA LEU A 308 -4.06 -2.59 5.82
C LEU A 308 -5.41 -2.17 6.42
N ASN A 309 -5.88 -2.92 7.42
CA ASN A 309 -7.16 -2.70 8.10
C ASN A 309 -6.98 -2.29 9.57
N SER A 310 -5.76 -1.97 9.99
CA SER A 310 -5.47 -1.55 11.36
C SER A 310 -5.84 -0.08 11.56
N ASN A 311 -6.24 0.28 12.78
CA ASN A 311 -6.46 1.67 13.13
C ASN A 311 -5.12 2.40 13.32
N LEU A 312 -5.14 3.74 13.27
CA LEU A 312 -3.93 4.56 13.41
C LEU A 312 -3.28 4.41 14.79
N GLU A 313 -4.05 4.29 15.86
CA GLU A 313 -3.54 4.14 17.22
C GLU A 313 -2.67 2.88 17.37
N THR A 314 -3.11 1.76 16.81
CA THR A 314 -2.35 0.51 16.75
C THR A 314 -1.06 0.69 15.96
N ILE A 315 -1.10 1.36 14.79
CA ILE A 315 0.10 1.59 13.98
C ILE A 315 1.11 2.46 14.73
N PHE A 316 0.68 3.54 15.36
CA PHE A 316 1.56 4.44 16.13
C PHE A 316 2.02 3.82 17.46
N THR A 317 1.32 2.81 17.98
CA THR A 317 1.75 2.04 19.15
C THR A 317 2.77 0.99 18.77
N ASP A 318 2.51 0.28 17.68
CA ASP A 318 3.40 -0.76 17.18
C ASP A 318 4.66 -0.18 16.56
N PHE A 319 4.70 1.08 16.10
CA PHE A 319 5.89 1.70 15.53
C PHE A 319 6.22 3.03 16.24
N PRO A 320 6.95 2.98 17.37
CA PRO A 320 7.30 4.17 18.14
C PRO A 320 8.06 5.24 17.34
N CYS A 321 8.85 4.82 16.35
CA CYS A 321 9.56 5.73 15.43
C CYS A 321 8.65 6.72 14.69
N LEU A 322 7.36 6.42 14.50
CA LEU A 322 6.40 7.33 13.89
C LEU A 322 6.00 8.51 14.78
N ARG A 323 6.23 8.41 16.10
CA ARG A 323 5.94 9.48 17.06
C ARG A 323 7.05 10.53 17.13
N LEU A 324 8.20 10.26 16.51
CA LEU A 324 9.34 11.15 16.47
C LEU A 324 9.15 12.23 15.41
N SER A 325 9.93 13.31 15.50
CA SER A 325 9.94 14.39 14.50
C SER A 325 10.25 13.89 13.09
N SER A 326 11.08 12.86 12.94
CA SER A 326 11.41 12.20 11.68
C SER A 326 10.35 11.19 11.20
N GLY A 327 9.32 10.91 11.99
CA GLY A 327 8.26 9.96 11.63
C GLY A 327 7.50 10.37 10.37
N ILE A 328 7.42 11.68 10.09
CA ILE A 328 6.80 12.19 8.85
C ILE A 328 7.55 11.72 7.61
N GLU A 329 8.89 11.66 7.64
CA GLU A 329 9.72 11.22 6.52
C GLU A 329 9.49 9.73 6.20
N LEU A 330 9.20 8.91 7.23
CA LEU A 330 8.86 7.50 7.07
C LEU A 330 7.49 7.32 6.38
N ILE A 331 6.52 8.17 6.72
CA ILE A 331 5.19 8.18 6.08
C ILE A 331 5.30 8.65 4.64
N GLU A 332 6.08 9.70 4.38
CA GLU A 332 6.35 10.19 3.03
C GLU A 332 7.02 9.13 2.17
N THR A 333 7.98 8.38 2.73
CA THR A 333 8.64 7.27 2.03
C THR A 333 7.63 6.20 1.59
N ASP A 334 6.71 5.79 2.46
CA ASP A 334 5.64 4.85 2.12
C ASP A 334 4.69 5.42 1.05
N PHE A 335 4.35 6.70 1.14
CA PHE A 335 3.51 7.39 0.14
C PHE A 335 4.19 7.40 -1.23
N ASN A 336 5.46 7.77 -1.28
CA ASN A 336 6.27 7.85 -2.50
C ASN A 336 6.44 6.47 -3.15
N GLN A 337 6.60 5.41 -2.34
CA GLN A 337 6.66 4.04 -2.85
C GLN A 337 5.33 3.56 -3.42
N LYS A 338 4.20 3.99 -2.84
CA LYS A 338 2.85 3.65 -3.32
C LYS A 338 2.43 4.44 -4.55
N PHE A 339 2.83 5.71 -4.63
CA PHE A 339 2.42 6.65 -5.67
C PHE A 339 3.64 7.40 -6.24
N PRO A 340 4.51 6.72 -7.01
CA PRO A 340 5.73 7.34 -7.55
C PRO A 340 5.45 8.52 -8.49
N ASP A 341 4.28 8.53 -9.12
CA ASP A 341 3.79 9.60 -10.01
C ASP A 341 3.25 10.83 -9.25
N LYS A 342 3.11 10.74 -7.92
CA LYS A 342 2.52 11.78 -7.07
C LYS A 342 3.45 12.27 -5.99
N ILE A 343 4.74 11.96 -6.09
CA ILE A 343 5.75 12.56 -5.24
C ILE A 343 5.60 14.08 -5.30
N ASP A 344 5.60 14.74 -4.14
CA ASP A 344 5.47 16.20 -4.01
C ASP A 344 4.17 16.80 -4.57
N ILE A 345 3.14 15.99 -4.85
CA ILE A 345 1.84 16.46 -5.36
C ILE A 345 1.23 17.54 -4.46
N ILE A 346 1.51 17.48 -3.15
CA ILE A 346 1.01 18.46 -2.19
C ILE A 346 1.55 19.85 -2.48
N TYR A 347 2.83 20.00 -2.84
CA TYR A 347 3.44 21.31 -3.11
C TYR A 347 2.92 21.93 -4.41
N THR A 348 2.51 21.10 -5.38
CA THR A 348 1.93 21.58 -6.64
C THR A 348 0.43 21.87 -6.53
N THR A 349 -0.28 21.15 -5.66
CA THR A 349 -1.74 21.20 -5.55
C THR A 349 -2.19 22.14 -4.44
N TRP A 350 -1.45 22.22 -3.33
CA TRP A 350 -1.79 23.04 -2.17
C TRP A 350 -2.00 24.52 -2.52
N PRO A 351 -1.17 25.19 -3.34
CA PRO A 351 -1.42 26.59 -3.72
C PRO A 351 -2.77 26.79 -4.42
N LYS A 352 -3.22 25.82 -5.22
CA LYS A 352 -4.53 25.87 -5.89
C LYS A 352 -5.67 25.75 -4.88
N VAL A 353 -5.52 24.84 -3.91
CA VAL A 353 -6.50 24.64 -2.82
C VAL A 353 -6.56 25.90 -1.94
N MET A 354 -5.41 26.43 -1.53
CA MET A 354 -5.28 27.66 -0.77
C MET A 354 -6.00 28.83 -1.46
N ASN A 355 -5.77 29.01 -2.77
CA ASN A 355 -6.44 30.07 -3.53
C ASN A 355 -7.96 29.88 -3.59
N ALA A 356 -8.44 28.64 -3.72
CA ALA A 356 -9.87 28.34 -3.68
C ALA A 356 -10.49 28.65 -2.31
N ILE A 357 -9.80 28.31 -1.22
CA ILE A 357 -10.23 28.64 0.15
C ILE A 357 -10.33 30.15 0.33
N ASN A 358 -9.29 30.90 -0.07
CA ASN A 358 -9.26 32.35 0.06
C ASN A 358 -10.34 33.03 -0.78
N LYS A 359 -10.59 32.52 -2.00
CA LYS A 359 -11.67 33.01 -2.86
C LYS A 359 -13.04 32.81 -2.21
N GLU A 360 -13.33 31.60 -1.74
CA GLU A 360 -14.61 31.29 -1.08
C GLU A 360 -14.79 32.10 0.21
N ALA A 361 -13.71 32.31 0.97
CA ALA A 361 -13.74 33.13 2.18
C ALA A 361 -14.09 34.59 1.87
N ALA A 362 -13.50 35.15 0.81
CA ALA A 362 -13.79 36.50 0.35
C ALA A 362 -15.25 36.66 -0.11
N GLU A 363 -15.77 35.71 -0.89
CA GLU A 363 -17.17 35.70 -1.34
C GLU A 363 -18.17 35.67 -0.17
N ARG A 364 -17.79 35.03 0.95
CA ARG A 364 -18.61 34.94 2.17
C ARG A 364 -18.30 36.01 3.21
N ASN A 365 -17.46 36.99 2.89
CA ASN A 365 -17.02 38.05 3.82
C ASN A 365 -16.44 37.51 5.14
N ILE A 366 -15.70 36.40 5.08
CA ILE A 366 -15.03 35.82 6.25
C ILE A 366 -13.69 36.51 6.41
N SER A 367 -13.56 37.26 7.52
CA SER A 367 -12.32 37.94 7.90
C SER A 367 -11.69 37.26 9.12
N ILE A 368 -10.39 37.04 9.06
CA ILE A 368 -9.58 36.47 10.13
C ILE A 368 -8.38 37.39 10.34
N ALA A 369 -7.85 37.41 11.56
CA ALA A 369 -6.65 38.16 11.91
C ALA A 369 -5.52 37.96 10.90
N GLU A 370 -4.72 39.01 10.70
CA GLU A 370 -3.57 38.94 9.79
C GLU A 370 -2.57 37.90 10.28
N VAL A 371 -2.32 36.90 9.44
CA VAL A 371 -1.31 35.87 9.62
C VAL A 371 -0.31 36.05 8.48
N ALA A 372 0.98 36.11 8.83
CA ALA A 372 2.06 36.37 7.87
C ALA A 372 2.17 35.26 6.82
N ASP A 373 1.96 34.00 7.20
CA ASP A 373 1.99 32.86 6.27
C ASP A 373 0.63 32.65 5.57
N PRO A 374 0.58 32.74 4.22
CA PRO A 374 -0.62 32.49 3.44
C PRO A 374 -1.20 31.08 3.63
N SER A 375 -0.35 30.06 3.83
CA SER A 375 -0.79 28.68 3.99
C SER A 375 -1.52 28.50 5.32
N LEU A 376 -0.92 28.97 6.41
CA LEU A 376 -1.52 28.99 7.73
C LEU A 376 -2.80 29.83 7.75
N LYS A 377 -2.82 30.98 7.08
CA LYS A 377 -4.04 31.80 6.93
C LYS A 377 -5.17 30.99 6.30
N ALA A 378 -4.91 30.28 5.19
CA ALA A 378 -5.93 29.47 4.54
C ALA A 378 -6.39 28.28 5.40
N LEU A 379 -5.48 27.62 6.11
CA LEU A 379 -5.83 26.54 7.05
C LEU A 379 -6.72 27.06 8.18
N ILE A 380 -6.37 28.18 8.82
CA ILE A 380 -7.20 28.77 9.87
C ILE A 380 -8.55 29.27 9.31
N THR A 381 -8.60 29.64 8.04
CA THR A 381 -9.84 30.09 7.37
C THR A 381 -10.79 28.96 7.03
N LEU A 382 -10.25 27.80 6.67
CA LEU A 382 -11.01 26.66 6.19
C LEU A 382 -12.21 26.25 7.08
N PRO A 383 -12.10 26.16 8.43
CA PRO A 383 -13.22 25.78 9.29
C PRO A 383 -14.42 26.72 9.20
N PHE A 384 -14.19 28.01 8.92
CA PHE A 384 -15.26 29.01 8.81
C PHE A 384 -16.10 28.87 7.54
N LEU A 385 -15.60 28.12 6.55
CA LEU A 385 -16.35 27.80 5.33
C LEU A 385 -17.45 26.75 5.57
N PHE A 386 -17.39 26.03 6.69
CA PHE A 386 -18.35 24.99 7.03
C PHE A 386 -19.37 25.49 8.07
N GLN A 387 -20.63 25.14 7.87
CA GLN A 387 -21.70 25.45 8.82
C GLN A 387 -21.88 24.31 9.82
N PRO A 388 -22.20 24.60 11.10
CA PRO A 388 -22.47 23.55 12.06
C PRO A 388 -23.74 22.77 11.69
N VAL A 389 -23.62 21.44 11.55
CA VAL A 389 -24.70 20.54 11.18
C VAL A 389 -25.15 19.73 12.40
N THR A 390 -26.46 19.59 12.59
CA THR A 390 -27.02 18.76 13.67
C THR A 390 -26.68 17.28 13.45
N LEU A 391 -25.98 16.69 14.41
CA LEU A 391 -25.62 15.27 14.42
C LEU A 391 -26.72 14.46 15.12
N LYS A 392 -27.27 13.48 14.40
CA LYS A 392 -28.23 12.52 14.98
C LYS A 392 -27.45 11.32 15.52
N LYS A 393 -27.56 11.04 16.82
CA LYS A 393 -27.09 9.76 17.38
C LYS A 393 -28.09 8.65 17.02
N ASN A 394 -27.61 7.43 16.78
CA ASN A 394 -28.48 6.30 16.44
C ASN A 394 -29.44 5.93 17.58
N ARG A 395 -30.70 5.68 17.20
CA ARG A 395 -31.87 5.08 17.87
C ARG A 395 -32.30 5.54 19.28
N LYS A 396 -31.46 6.09 20.17
CA LYS A 396 -31.88 6.57 21.52
C LYS A 396 -31.14 7.82 22.06
N GLY A 397 -30.22 8.42 21.31
CA GLY A 397 -29.48 9.59 21.76
C GLY A 397 -30.14 10.91 21.38
N VAL A 398 -29.99 11.94 22.25
CA VAL A 398 -30.37 13.32 21.94
C VAL A 398 -29.56 13.81 20.73
N SER A 399 -30.25 14.38 19.74
CA SER A 399 -29.58 15.05 18.62
C SER A 399 -28.81 16.26 19.14
N TRP A 400 -27.54 16.36 18.79
CA TRP A 400 -26.68 17.45 19.24
C TRP A 400 -26.18 18.25 18.04
N ARG A 401 -26.14 19.57 18.18
CA ARG A 401 -25.59 20.47 17.17
C ARG A 401 -24.33 21.10 17.75
N PRO A 402 -23.15 20.87 17.16
CA PRO A 402 -21.94 21.56 17.59
C PRO A 402 -22.11 23.07 17.41
N THR A 403 -21.53 23.82 18.33
CA THR A 403 -21.32 25.25 18.20
C THR A 403 -20.26 25.52 17.13
N ARG A 404 -20.19 26.78 16.67
CA ARG A 404 -19.18 27.18 15.68
C ARG A 404 -17.75 27.06 16.24
N VAL A 405 -17.57 27.28 17.53
CA VAL A 405 -16.28 27.13 18.22
C VAL A 405 -15.87 25.66 18.24
N GLU A 406 -16.77 24.75 18.62
CA GLU A 406 -16.48 23.31 18.63
C GLU A 406 -16.13 22.78 17.24
N VAL A 407 -16.78 23.28 16.18
CA VAL A 407 -16.40 22.93 14.80
C VAL A 407 -14.98 23.39 14.48
N GLN A 408 -14.59 24.60 14.91
CA GLN A 408 -13.25 25.14 14.67
C GLN A 408 -12.18 24.36 15.41
N GLU A 409 -12.38 24.10 16.70
CA GLU A 409 -11.45 23.34 17.55
C GLU A 409 -11.31 21.89 17.10
N SER A 410 -12.38 21.30 16.55
CA SER A 410 -12.36 19.93 16.03
C SER A 410 -11.74 19.82 14.64
N PHE A 411 -11.66 20.91 13.87
CA PHE A 411 -11.20 20.86 12.48
C PHE A 411 -9.69 20.61 12.40
N PHE A 412 -8.92 21.32 13.23
CA PHE A 412 -7.49 21.13 13.39
C PHE A 412 -7.18 21.00 14.88
N MET A 413 -6.60 19.87 15.27
CA MET A 413 -6.03 19.75 16.62
C MET A 413 -4.79 20.64 16.70
N ARG A 414 -4.92 21.78 17.39
CA ARG A 414 -3.77 22.63 17.71
C ARG A 414 -2.96 21.94 18.80
N ILE A 415 -1.85 21.32 18.43
CA ILE A 415 -0.88 20.79 19.40
C ILE A 415 -0.08 21.99 19.92
N SER A 416 -0.39 22.46 21.13
CA SER A 416 0.42 23.45 21.83
C SER A 416 1.67 22.75 22.35
N VAL A 417 2.72 22.69 21.52
CA VAL A 417 4.02 22.22 22.01
C VAL A 417 4.62 23.35 22.85
N SER A 418 4.72 23.16 24.17
CA SER A 418 5.57 24.00 25.02
C SER A 418 7.02 23.65 24.70
N ILE A 419 7.59 24.26 23.67
CA ILE A 419 9.00 24.06 23.30
C ILE A 419 9.84 24.98 24.21
N PRO A 420 10.75 24.45 25.05
CA PRO A 420 11.83 25.26 25.63
C PRO A 420 12.65 25.83 24.47
N THR A 421 12.96 27.12 24.55
CA THR A 421 13.29 28.08 23.49
C THR A 421 14.51 27.79 22.57
N TYR A 422 14.85 26.55 22.24
CA TYR A 422 16.07 26.25 21.46
C TYR A 422 15.92 25.44 20.19
N TYR A 423 14.74 24.88 19.86
CA TYR A 423 14.56 24.26 18.53
C TYR A 423 13.11 24.37 18.07
N THR A 424 12.79 25.43 17.36
CA THR A 424 11.51 25.57 16.64
C THR A 424 11.72 25.17 15.19
N ARG A 425 11.60 23.87 14.88
CA ARG A 425 11.23 23.42 13.52
C ARG A 425 9.82 22.90 13.59
N ALA A 426 8.91 23.67 13.01
CA ALA A 426 7.48 23.39 13.00
C ALA A 426 7.16 22.09 12.24
N VAL A 427 6.39 21.21 12.87
CA VAL A 427 5.47 20.29 12.18
C VAL A 427 4.18 21.06 11.90
N ILE A 428 4.29 22.12 11.11
CA ILE A 428 3.25 22.74 10.29
C ILE A 428 4.04 23.31 9.12
N TRP A 429 3.61 22.99 7.89
CA TRP A 429 4.25 23.36 6.64
C TRP A 429 4.91 24.76 6.67
N GLY A 430 6.22 24.77 6.47
CA GLY A 430 7.04 25.83 5.89
C GLY A 430 6.75 27.28 6.30
N CYS A 431 7.37 27.73 7.40
CA CYS A 431 7.73 29.14 7.56
C CYS A 431 9.26 29.27 7.51
N GLN A 432 9.78 29.92 6.46
CA GLN A 432 11.07 30.61 6.49
C GLN A 432 10.83 31.98 7.13
N GLU A 433 11.38 32.22 8.32
CA GLU A 433 11.47 33.57 8.87
C GLU A 433 12.62 34.31 8.20
N GLY A 434 12.30 35.49 7.65
CA GLY A 434 13.25 36.44 7.11
C GLY A 434 12.97 37.84 7.64
N ALA A 435 14.07 38.53 7.97
CA ALA A 435 14.22 39.96 8.30
C ALA A 435 13.84 40.42 9.71
N MET A 436 14.83 40.31 10.61
CA MET A 436 14.91 41.09 11.85
C MET A 436 15.23 42.55 11.48
N ALA A 437 14.31 43.47 11.79
CA ALA A 437 14.53 44.92 11.66
C ALA A 437 15.57 45.41 12.68
N PRO A 438 16.39 46.43 12.35
CA PRO A 438 17.39 46.94 13.28
C PRO A 438 16.73 47.70 14.44
N PRO A 439 17.31 47.64 15.65
CA PRO A 439 16.74 48.29 16.84
C PRO A 439 16.76 49.82 16.73
N PRO A 440 15.79 50.52 17.35
CA PRO A 440 15.79 51.97 17.41
C PRO A 440 16.90 52.48 18.33
N LYS A 441 17.66 53.45 17.86
CA LYS A 441 18.64 54.20 18.66
C LYS A 441 17.91 55.18 19.59
N PRO A 442 18.33 55.30 20.86
CA PRO A 442 18.48 56.58 21.52
C PRO A 442 19.83 57.23 21.15
#